data_AF-A0A7W2LSI8-F1
#
_entry.id   AF-A0A7W2LSI8-F1
#
_cell.length_a   1.000
_cell.length_b   1.000
_cell.length_c   1.000
_cell.angle_alpha   90.00
_cell.angle_beta   90.00
_cell.angle_gamma   90.00
#
_symmetry.space_group_name_H-M   'P 1'
#
loop_
_entity.id
_entity.type
_entity.pdbx_description
1 polymer ?
#
loop_
_entity_poly.entity_id
_entity_poly.type
_entity_poly.pdbx_seq_one_letter_code
_entity_poly.pdbx_strand_id
1 'polypeptide(L)' 'MECKKGACAALEWRSRFLAEGTLDEHGYEQALRNAQALEQAGDISTSEWIELVKLANAALLGVG' A
#
# COMPACT_ATOMS: atom_id res chain seq x y z
N MET A 1 -3.75 17.60 15.65
CA MET A 1 -3.60 17.91 14.21
C MET A 1 -3.19 16.60 13.53
N GLU A 2 -4.15 15.72 13.24
CA GLU A 2 -3.86 14.28 13.01
C GLU A 2 -4.19 13.78 11.59
N CYS A 3 -4.80 14.62 10.74
CA CYS A 3 -5.17 14.26 9.36
C CYS A 3 -4.00 14.14 8.38
N LYS A 4 -2.73 14.21 8.83
CA LYS A 4 -1.55 14.20 7.95
C LYS A 4 -0.74 12.90 7.99
N LYS A 5 -0.98 12.03 8.97
CA LYS A 5 -0.15 10.82 9.18
C LYS A 5 -0.49 9.71 8.17
N GLY A 6 -1.79 9.44 7.96
CA GLY A 6 -2.23 8.40 7.02
C GLY A 6 -2.01 8.70 5.56
N ALA A 7 -2.27 9.93 5.13
CA ALA A 7 -1.94 10.34 3.77
C ALA A 7 -0.43 10.20 3.47
N CYS A 8 0.44 10.44 4.46
CA CYS A 8 1.88 10.28 4.30
C CYS A 8 2.28 8.80 4.23
N ALA A 9 1.76 7.96 5.12
CA ALA A 9 2.05 6.54 5.17
C ALA A 9 1.58 5.79 3.90
N ALA A 10 0.41 6.13 3.37
CA ALA A 10 -0.09 5.56 2.13
C ALA A 10 0.76 5.96 0.91
N LEU A 11 1.24 7.21 0.86
CA LEU A 11 2.13 7.67 -0.21
C LEU A 11 3.51 7.00 -0.14
N GLU A 12 4.11 6.93 1.04
CA GLU A 12 5.37 6.23 1.27
C GLU A 12 5.29 4.76 0.87
N TRP A 13 4.19 4.09 1.21
CA TRP A 13 3.95 2.71 0.79
C TRP A 13 3.89 2.60 -0.75
N ARG A 14 3.16 3.51 -1.41
CA ARG A 14 3.06 3.51 -2.88
C ARG A 14 4.41 3.75 -3.54
N SER A 15 5.20 4.70 -3.05
CA SER A 15 6.55 4.93 -3.55
C SER A 15 7.47 3.73 -3.31
N ARG A 16 7.32 3.02 -2.19
CA ARG A 16 8.16 1.87 -1.87
C ARG A 16 7.86 0.63 -2.71
N PHE A 17 6.59 0.33 -2.95
CA PHE A 17 6.18 -0.92 -3.59
C PHE A 17 5.74 -0.76 -5.04
N LEU A 18 5.30 0.44 -5.45
CA LEU A 18 4.74 0.68 -6.77
C LEU A 18 5.55 1.66 -7.63
N ALA A 19 6.78 2.02 -7.23
CA ALA A 19 7.63 2.92 -8.01
C ALA A 19 7.96 2.38 -9.40
N GLU A 20 8.18 1.07 -9.54
CA GLU A 20 8.45 0.42 -10.83
C GLU A 20 7.17 0.07 -11.61
N GLY A 21 5.98 0.28 -11.01
CA GLY A 21 4.68 0.06 -11.66
C GLY A 21 4.22 -1.40 -11.76
N THR A 22 5.11 -2.37 -11.55
CA THR A 22 4.78 -3.80 -11.49
C THR A 22 5.30 -4.42 -10.21
N LEU A 23 4.59 -5.45 -9.72
CA LEU A 23 4.99 -6.23 -8.57
C LEU A 23 5.16 -7.69 -8.98
N ASP A 24 6.27 -8.29 -8.57
CA ASP A 24 6.41 -9.75 -8.56
C ASP A 24 5.65 -10.35 -7.36
N GLU A 25 5.35 -11.65 -7.37
CA GLU A 25 4.66 -12.37 -6.30
C GLU A 25 5.27 -12.09 -4.91
N HIS A 26 6.60 -12.07 -4.83
CA HIS A 26 7.30 -11.77 -3.57
C HIS A 26 7.17 -10.30 -3.14
N GLY A 27 7.18 -9.38 -4.10
CA GLY A 27 6.97 -7.95 -3.84
C GLY A 27 5.55 -7.68 -3.38
N TYR A 28 4.58 -8.35 -4.00
CA TYR A 28 3.17 -8.28 -3.66
C TYR A 28 2.89 -8.76 -2.24
N GLU A 29 3.42 -9.92 -1.84
CA GLU A 29 3.29 -10.40 -0.46
C GLU A 29 3.85 -9.40 0.57
N GLN A 30 5.01 -8.83 0.29
CA GLN A 30 5.63 -7.83 1.17
C GLN A 30 4.79 -6.55 1.24
N ALA A 31 4.25 -6.11 0.10
CA ALA A 31 3.38 -4.95 0.01
C ALA A 31 2.11 -5.13 0.87
N LEU A 32 1.45 -6.31 0.78
CA LEU A 32 0.28 -6.63 1.59
C LEU A 32 0.58 -6.65 3.09
N ARG A 33 1.65 -7.33 3.51
CA ARG A 33 2.05 -7.39 4.93
C ARG A 33 2.37 -6.01 5.48
N ASN A 34 3.04 -5.17 4.68
CA ASN A 34 3.36 -3.81 5.09
C ASN A 34 2.10 -2.94 5.19
N ALA A 35 1.19 -3.02 4.21
CA ALA A 35 -0.08 -2.29 4.25
C ALA A 35 -0.92 -2.70 5.47
N GLN A 36 -0.98 -3.99 5.80
CA GLN A 36 -1.68 -4.49 6.99
C GLN A 36 -1.02 -3.98 8.29
N ALA A 37 0.30 -3.90 8.35
CA ALA A 37 1.00 -3.34 9.50
C ALA A 37 0.68 -1.85 9.71
N LEU A 38 0.57 -1.07 8.62
CA LEU A 38 0.18 0.34 8.69
C LEU A 38 -1.25 0.53 9.21
N GLU A 39 -2.17 -0.34 8.79
CA GLU A 39 -3.57 -0.30 9.25
C GLU A 39 -3.68 -0.67 10.74
N GLN A 40 -3.01 -1.75 11.16
CA GLN A 40 -2.99 -2.16 12.57
C GLN A 40 -2.28 -1.16 13.49
N ALA A 41 -1.30 -0.42 12.98
CA ALA A 41 -0.65 0.67 13.71
C ALA A 41 -1.54 1.92 13.82
N GLY A 42 -2.68 1.96 13.12
CA GLY A 42 -3.54 3.13 13.01
C GLY A 42 -2.90 4.25 12.19
N ASP A 43 -1.84 3.95 11.42
CA ASP A 43 -1.21 4.91 10.54
C ASP A 43 -2.09 5.18 9.31
N ILE A 44 -2.76 4.17 8.75
CA ILE A 44 -3.75 4.33 7.68
C ILE A 44 -5.13 3.82 8.12
N SER A 45 -6.20 4.35 7.52
CA SER A 45 -7.54 3.82 7.75
C SER A 45 -7.78 2.51 6.99
N THR A 46 -8.75 1.69 7.42
CA THR A 46 -9.15 0.48 6.70
C THR A 46 -9.53 0.75 5.24
N SER A 47 -10.15 1.89 4.94
CA SER A 47 -10.45 2.30 3.56
C SER A 47 -9.19 2.56 2.73
N GLU A 48 -8.18 3.22 3.31
CA GLU A 48 -6.89 3.44 2.63
C GLU A 48 -6.16 2.11 2.41
N TRP A 49 -6.19 1.21 3.40
CA TRP A 49 -5.65 -0.14 3.26
C TRP A 49 -6.27 -0.89 2.08
N ILE A 50 -7.60 -0.84 1.92
CA ILE A 50 -8.29 -1.44 0.77
C ILE A 50 -7.79 -0.84 -0.54
N GLU A 51 -7.58 0.48 -0.62
CA GLU A 51 -7.03 1.13 -1.81
C GLU A 51 -5.61 0.66 -2.13
N LEU A 52 -4.74 0.55 -1.11
CA LEU A 52 -3.37 0.05 -1.28
C LEU A 52 -3.36 -1.41 -1.78
N VAL A 53 -4.23 -2.26 -1.23
CA VAL A 53 -4.37 -3.66 -1.68
C VAL A 53 -4.83 -3.71 -3.14
N LYS A 54 -5.79 -2.87 -3.54
CA LYS A 54 -6.24 -2.80 -4.94
C LYS A 54 -5.10 -2.38 -5.88
N LEU A 55 -4.28 -1.42 -5.47
CA LEU A 55 -3.11 -1.00 -6.24
C LEU A 55 -2.04 -2.10 -6.31
N ALA A 56 -1.81 -2.84 -5.23
CA ALA A 56 -0.93 -4.01 -5.24
C ALA A 56 -1.41 -5.07 -6.24
N ASN A 57 -2.72 -5.36 -6.25
CA ASN A 57 -3.32 -6.32 -7.16
C ASN A 57 -3.16 -5.89 -8.62
N ALA A 58 -3.41 -4.61 -8.90
CA ALA A 58 -3.23 -4.02 -10.21
C ALA A 58 -1.78 -4.16 -10.71
N ALA A 59 -0.80 -3.85 -9.85
CA ALA A 59 0.61 -3.95 -10.17
C ALA A 59 1.10 -5.40 -10.33
N LEU A 60 0.56 -6.35 -9.57
CA LEU A 60 0.85 -7.78 -9.74
C LEU A 60 0.30 -8.31 -11.07
N LEU A 61 -0.94 -7.93 -11.41
CA LEU A 61 -1.60 -8.37 -12.63
C LEU A 61 -1.12 -7.62 -13.88
N GLY A 62 -0.34 -6.54 -13.71
CA GLY A 62 0.04 -5.64 -14.80
C GLY A 62 -1.15 -4.91 -15.42
N VAL A 63 -2.25 -4.76 -14.67
CA VAL A 63 -3.48 -4.11 -15.13
C VAL A 63 -3.51 -2.71 -14.53
N GLY A 64 -3.08 -1.72 -15.31
CA GLY A 64 -3.05 -0.29 -14.95
C GLY A 64 -3.83 0.56 -15.92
#